data_AF-A0A931G1I7-F1
#
_entry.id   AF-A0A931G1I7-F1
#
_cell.length_a   1.000
_cell.length_b   1.000
_cell.length_c   1.000
_cell.angle_alpha   90.00
_cell.angle_beta   90.00
_cell.angle_gamma   90.00
#
_symmetry.space_group_name_H-M   'P 1'
#
loop_
_entity.id
_entity.type
_entity.pdbx_description
1 polymer ?
#
loop_
_entity_poly.entity_id
_entity_poly.type
_entity_poly.pdbx_seq_one_letter_code
_entity_poly.pdbx_strand_id
1 'polypeptide(L)'
;MRLVRWLTAYIALIVCVAAVSLMVILSRGYVTPRGVEPAKITDWMQAWASIFAVIAGLGAALFTALLLVHEMTEARRAREDAAQERAEAADDRMVLVRDREDQHKRFARLVFAWGPMVTYYPAEGPPEQGGADRIFVSSMELDLHNFSPATVTDVTARVVFPGGKPMTDWHVYGTLTPDLELVPGRYQRRGVIFNFPEHKLVTRKVLEANFLSVVLIFRDANGRQWRRIDDEDPVPDNEMTWSRVPSATLLEPRLRQNGTHAERPSTNEPLDDELLSDPPPWGEPRPFLS
;
A
#
# COMPACT_ATOMS: atom_id res chain seq x y z
N MET A 1 -43.94 -7.61 10.49
CA MET A 1 -45.35 -7.66 10.01
C MET A 1 -46.43 -7.58 11.10
N ARG A 2 -46.32 -8.25 12.26
CA ARG A 2 -47.37 -8.19 13.31
C ARG A 2 -47.61 -6.77 13.86
N LEU A 3 -46.55 -5.97 14.04
CA LEU A 3 -46.65 -4.60 14.57
C LEU A 3 -47.44 -3.65 13.66
N VAL A 4 -47.27 -3.78 12.34
CA VAL A 4 -47.98 -2.96 11.34
C VAL A 4 -49.50 -3.22 11.38
N ARG A 5 -49.91 -4.48 11.57
CA ARG A 5 -51.34 -4.84 11.67
C ARG A 5 -52.03 -4.26 12.91
N TRP A 6 -51.32 -4.18 14.03
CA TRP A 6 -51.85 -3.57 15.25
C TRP A 6 -51.94 -2.05 15.13
N LEU A 7 -50.93 -1.42 14.49
CA LEU A 7 -50.94 0.02 14.25
C LEU A 7 -52.11 0.44 13.35
N THR A 8 -52.35 -0.28 12.25
CA THR A 8 -53.48 0.02 11.35
C THR A 8 -54.83 -0.17 12.03
N ALA A 9 -55.00 -1.23 12.83
CA ALA A 9 -56.21 -1.44 13.60
C ALA A 9 -56.46 -0.32 14.63
N TYR A 10 -55.41 0.16 15.30
CA TYR A 10 -55.52 1.24 16.28
C TYR A 10 -55.85 2.59 15.64
N ILE A 11 -55.22 2.90 14.49
CA ILE A 11 -55.55 4.10 13.71
C ILE A 11 -57.01 4.05 13.24
N ALA A 12 -57.46 2.92 12.70
CA ALA A 12 -58.84 2.74 12.29
C ALA A 12 -59.82 2.94 13.45
N LEU A 13 -59.50 2.41 14.64
CA LEU A 13 -60.29 2.63 15.85
C LEU A 13 -60.35 4.10 16.25
N ILE A 14 -59.22 4.82 16.26
CA ILE A 14 -59.18 6.26 16.58
C ILE A 14 -60.04 7.05 15.59
N VAL A 15 -59.93 6.76 14.30
CA VAL A 15 -60.73 7.43 13.26
C VAL A 15 -62.22 7.17 13.46
N CYS A 16 -62.62 5.93 13.77
CA CYS A 16 -64.02 5.59 14.10
C CYS A 16 -64.52 6.35 15.33
N VAL A 17 -63.73 6.40 16.41
CA VAL A 17 -64.08 7.11 17.65
C VAL A 17 -64.19 8.61 17.41
N ALA A 18 -63.26 9.19 16.65
CA ALA A 18 -63.29 10.61 16.28
C ALA A 18 -64.52 10.94 15.42
N ALA A 19 -64.85 10.10 14.44
CA ALA A 19 -66.03 10.27 13.60
C ALA A 19 -67.33 10.21 14.40
N VAL A 20 -67.48 9.23 15.30
CA VAL A 20 -68.64 9.11 16.18
C VAL A 20 -68.73 10.31 17.13
N SER A 21 -67.61 10.73 17.73
CA SER A 21 -67.58 11.88 18.64
C SER A 21 -67.98 13.17 17.93
N LEU A 22 -67.48 13.38 16.70
CA LEU A 22 -67.85 14.53 15.88
C LEU A 22 -69.35 14.52 15.54
N MET A 23 -69.92 13.34 15.23
CA MET A 23 -71.36 13.19 15.02
C MET A 23 -72.19 13.60 16.24
N VAL A 24 -71.77 13.18 17.44
CA VAL A 24 -72.44 13.54 18.70
C VAL A 24 -72.37 15.04 18.97
N ILE A 25 -71.22 15.66 18.73
CA ILE A 25 -71.02 17.11 18.91
C ILE A 25 -71.93 17.88 17.94
N LEU A 26 -71.94 17.51 16.66
CA LEU A 26 -72.78 18.15 15.64
C LEU A 26 -74.28 17.97 15.91
N SER A 27 -74.70 16.80 16.40
CA SER A 27 -76.09 16.54 16.79
C SER A 27 -76.56 17.45 17.92
N ARG A 28 -75.71 17.74 18.91
CA ARG A 28 -76.07 18.61 20.03
C ARG A 28 -76.16 20.09 19.66
N GLY A 29 -75.41 20.54 18.67
CA GLY A 29 -75.40 21.94 18.21
C GLY A 29 -76.48 22.28 17.19
N TYR A 30 -77.25 21.30 16.71
CA TYR A 30 -78.23 21.53 15.65
C TYR A 30 -79.48 22.23 16.19
N VAL A 31 -79.63 23.51 15.85
CA VAL A 31 -80.84 24.29 16.09
C VAL A 31 -81.59 24.41 14.77
N THR A 32 -82.84 23.93 14.73
CA THR A 32 -83.69 24.06 13.55
C THR A 32 -83.97 25.54 13.25
N PRO A 33 -83.64 26.05 12.05
CA PRO A 33 -83.99 27.41 11.65
C PRO A 33 -85.51 27.59 11.69
N ARG A 34 -86.01 28.60 12.41
CA ARG A 34 -87.45 28.88 12.47
C ARG A 34 -87.86 29.66 11.23
N GLY A 35 -88.71 29.08 10.38
CA GLY A 35 -89.44 29.79 9.31
C GLY A 35 -88.96 29.58 7.86
N VAL A 36 -88.04 28.65 7.60
CA VAL A 36 -87.60 28.28 6.23
C VAL A 36 -88.07 26.86 5.93
N GLU A 37 -88.39 26.55 4.66
CA GLU A 37 -88.81 25.22 4.20
C GLU A 37 -88.01 24.10 4.88
N PRO A 38 -88.66 22.98 5.28
CA PRO A 38 -87.97 21.87 5.93
C PRO A 38 -86.77 21.44 5.09
N ALA A 39 -85.59 21.35 5.71
CA ALA A 39 -84.35 20.99 5.04
C ALA A 39 -84.56 19.70 4.24
N LYS A 40 -84.37 19.78 2.92
CA LYS A 40 -84.49 18.61 2.05
C LYS A 40 -83.38 17.65 2.42
N ILE A 41 -83.70 16.36 2.49
CA ILE A 41 -82.76 15.27 2.83
C ILE A 41 -81.47 15.35 1.98
N THR A 42 -81.57 15.90 0.76
CA THR A 42 -80.47 16.15 -0.17
C THR A 42 -79.38 17.09 0.39
N ASP A 43 -79.74 18.13 1.14
CA ASP A 43 -78.77 19.10 1.66
C ASP A 43 -77.89 18.46 2.74
N TRP A 44 -78.47 17.55 3.52
CA TRP A 44 -77.75 16.81 4.55
C TRP A 44 -76.76 15.80 3.94
N MET A 45 -77.18 15.09 2.89
CA MET A 45 -76.28 14.19 2.15
C MET A 45 -75.09 14.94 1.51
N GLN A 46 -75.32 16.15 0.99
CA GLN A 46 -74.26 16.97 0.38
C GLN A 46 -73.22 17.44 1.43
N ALA A 47 -73.67 17.82 2.62
CA ALA A 47 -72.76 18.17 3.72
C ALA A 47 -71.85 16.99 4.11
N TRP A 48 -72.41 15.79 4.27
CA TRP A 48 -71.61 14.59 4.57
C TRP A 48 -70.62 14.24 3.46
N ALA A 49 -71.04 14.33 2.20
CA ALA A 49 -70.15 14.09 1.06
C ALA A 49 -68.93 15.03 1.09
N SER A 50 -69.12 16.31 1.42
CA SER A 50 -68.01 17.27 1.53
C SER A 50 -67.03 16.93 2.66
N ILE A 51 -67.53 16.47 3.81
CA ILE A 51 -66.69 16.04 4.94
C ILE A 51 -65.87 14.80 4.57
N PHE A 52 -66.51 13.80 3.95
CA PHE A 52 -65.80 12.60 3.49
C PHE A 52 -64.74 12.92 2.44
N ALA A 53 -65.00 13.86 1.53
CA ALA A 53 -64.02 14.30 0.55
C ALA A 53 -62.77 14.93 1.21
N VAL A 54 -62.95 15.76 2.25
CA VAL A 54 -61.82 16.36 3.00
C VAL A 54 -61.02 15.29 3.74
N ILE A 55 -61.70 14.36 4.42
CA ILE A 55 -61.03 13.27 5.15
C ILE A 55 -60.26 12.37 4.18
N ALA A 56 -60.87 12.00 3.06
CA ALA A 56 -60.23 11.19 2.02
C ALA A 56 -59.01 11.91 1.42
N GLY A 57 -59.13 13.21 1.12
CA GLY A 57 -58.03 14.04 0.61
C GLY A 57 -56.87 14.13 1.59
N LEU A 58 -57.15 14.36 2.89
CA LEU A 58 -56.13 14.40 3.93
C LEU A 58 -55.45 13.04 4.11
N GLY A 59 -56.23 11.96 4.09
CA GLY A 59 -55.71 10.59 4.17
C GLY A 59 -54.78 10.26 2.99
N ALA A 60 -55.17 10.63 1.77
CA ALA A 60 -54.33 10.47 0.59
C ALA A 60 -53.03 11.28 0.69
N ALA A 61 -53.09 12.54 1.13
CA ALA A 61 -51.91 13.38 1.31
C ALA A 61 -50.94 12.81 2.36
N LEU A 62 -51.45 12.31 3.49
CA LEU A 62 -50.64 11.67 4.52
C LEU A 62 -49.98 10.39 3.99
N PHE A 63 -50.73 9.57 3.25
CA PHE A 63 -50.20 8.34 2.66
C PHE A 63 -49.07 8.63 1.67
N THR A 64 -49.26 9.63 0.78
CA THR A 64 -48.21 10.07 -0.16
C THR A 64 -46.97 10.59 0.57
N ALA A 65 -47.15 11.38 1.65
CA ALA A 65 -46.02 11.86 2.44
C ALA A 65 -45.25 10.71 3.11
N LEU A 66 -45.94 9.70 3.62
CA LEU A 66 -45.30 8.51 4.22
C LEU A 66 -44.52 7.68 3.18
N LEU A 67 -45.09 7.50 1.98
CA LEU A 67 -44.38 6.84 0.87
C LEU A 67 -43.12 7.61 0.48
N LEU A 68 -43.20 8.93 0.37
CA LEU A 68 -42.05 9.77 0.03
C LEU A 68 -40.94 9.68 1.08
N VAL A 69 -41.29 9.71 2.38
CA VAL A 69 -40.31 9.54 3.46
C VAL A 69 -39.66 8.16 3.42
N HIS A 70 -40.43 7.13 3.07
CA HIS A 70 -39.91 5.77 2.93
C HIS A 70 -38.90 5.66 1.79
N GLU A 71 -39.25 6.14 0.59
CA GLU A 71 -38.35 6.16 -0.57
C GLU A 71 -37.09 6.98 -0.31
N MET A 72 -37.20 8.13 0.36
CA MET A 72 -36.03 8.94 0.75
C MET A 72 -35.12 8.20 1.72
N THR A 73 -35.68 7.42 2.64
CA THR A 73 -34.89 6.66 3.61
C THR A 73 -34.16 5.51 2.93
N GLU A 74 -34.82 4.80 2.02
CA GLU A 74 -34.18 3.74 1.23
C GLU A 74 -33.11 4.29 0.29
N ALA A 75 -33.38 5.43 -0.37
CA ALA A 75 -32.40 6.10 -1.21
C ALA A 75 -31.16 6.57 -0.42
N ARG A 76 -31.32 6.95 0.85
CA ARG A 76 -30.20 7.28 1.74
C ARG A 76 -29.38 6.04 2.10
N ARG A 77 -30.03 4.95 2.51
CA ARG A 77 -29.35 3.68 2.81
C ARG A 77 -28.58 3.15 1.61
N ALA A 78 -29.21 3.14 0.43
CA ALA A 78 -28.54 2.71 -0.80
C ALA A 78 -27.32 3.59 -1.15
N ARG A 79 -27.33 4.88 -0.80
CA ARG A 79 -26.17 5.77 -0.99
C ARG A 79 -25.07 5.52 0.04
N GLU A 80 -25.44 5.25 1.29
CA GLU A 80 -24.51 4.90 2.37
C GLU A 80 -23.82 3.56 2.04
N ASP A 81 -24.58 2.54 1.64
CA ASP A 81 -24.06 1.24 1.24
C ASP A 81 -23.12 1.37 0.02
N ALA A 82 -23.53 2.11 -1.01
CA ALA A 82 -22.69 2.36 -2.19
C ALA A 82 -21.44 3.22 -1.89
N ALA A 83 -21.48 4.07 -0.86
CA ALA A 83 -20.31 4.81 -0.43
C ALA A 83 -19.34 3.91 0.34
N GLN A 84 -19.86 3.02 1.18
CA GLN A 84 -19.07 2.04 1.92
C GLN A 84 -18.39 1.04 0.97
N GLU A 85 -19.13 0.48 0.00
CA GLU A 85 -18.56 -0.44 -1.00
C GLU A 85 -17.42 0.21 -1.80
N ARG A 86 -17.55 1.50 -2.15
CA ARG A 86 -16.47 2.23 -2.82
C ARG A 86 -15.26 2.47 -1.92
N ALA A 87 -15.47 2.67 -0.62
CA ALA A 87 -14.38 2.82 0.33
C ALA A 87 -13.62 1.50 0.51
N GLU A 88 -14.34 0.39 0.70
CA GLU A 88 -13.77 -0.95 0.81
C GLU A 88 -13.02 -1.33 -0.49
N ALA A 89 -13.61 -1.09 -1.66
CA ALA A 89 -12.94 -1.33 -2.94
C ALA A 89 -11.69 -0.45 -3.17
N ALA A 90 -11.66 0.76 -2.60
CA ALA A 90 -10.47 1.62 -2.65
C ALA A 90 -9.34 1.07 -1.77
N ASP A 91 -9.67 0.59 -0.57
CA ASP A 91 -8.71 -0.03 0.36
C ASP A 91 -8.13 -1.32 -0.21
N ASP A 92 -8.97 -2.21 -0.75
CA ASP A 92 -8.53 -3.44 -1.42
C ASP A 92 -7.58 -3.14 -2.60
N ARG A 93 -7.89 -2.08 -3.36
CA ARG A 93 -7.02 -1.64 -4.45
C ARG A 93 -5.66 -1.17 -3.95
N MET A 94 -5.59 -0.49 -2.81
CA MET A 94 -4.30 -0.07 -2.23
C MET A 94 -3.46 -1.28 -1.81
N VAL A 95 -4.09 -2.31 -1.22
CA VAL A 95 -3.40 -3.57 -0.86
C VAL A 95 -2.83 -4.24 -2.10
N LEU A 96 -3.63 -4.38 -3.16
CA LEU A 96 -3.17 -4.98 -4.42
C LEU A 96 -2.03 -4.19 -5.08
N VAL A 97 -2.07 -2.86 -5.01
CA VAL A 97 -0.98 -2.01 -5.52
C VAL A 97 0.30 -2.24 -4.72
N ARG A 98 0.20 -2.28 -3.39
CA ARG A 98 1.36 -2.53 -2.51
C ARG A 98 1.96 -3.92 -2.74
N ASP A 99 1.13 -4.95 -2.83
CA ASP A 99 1.58 -6.32 -3.10
C ASP A 99 2.27 -6.42 -4.46
N ARG A 100 1.74 -5.73 -5.48
CA ARG A 100 2.36 -5.67 -6.80
C ARG A 100 3.71 -4.95 -6.76
N GLU A 101 3.83 -3.87 -6.00
CA GLU A 101 5.10 -3.17 -5.80
C GLU A 101 6.13 -4.04 -5.08
N ASP A 102 5.72 -4.76 -4.04
CA ASP A 102 6.59 -5.68 -3.31
C ASP A 102 7.02 -6.86 -4.18
N GLN A 103 6.13 -7.41 -5.01
CA GLN A 103 6.48 -8.40 -6.02
C GLN A 103 7.50 -7.85 -7.01
N HIS A 104 7.28 -6.65 -7.54
CA HIS A 104 8.22 -6.00 -8.45
C HIS A 104 9.60 -5.76 -7.80
N LYS A 105 9.65 -5.36 -6.52
CA LYS A 105 10.92 -5.22 -5.78
C LYS A 105 11.66 -6.53 -5.60
N ARG A 106 10.98 -7.67 -5.46
CA ARG A 106 11.63 -9.00 -5.41
C ARG A 106 12.38 -9.32 -6.71
N PHE A 107 11.88 -8.85 -7.86
CA PHE A 107 12.57 -8.96 -9.15
C PHE A 107 13.74 -7.97 -9.31
N ALA A 108 13.93 -7.05 -8.36
CA ALA A 108 14.99 -6.04 -8.39
C ALA A 108 16.02 -6.21 -7.25
N ARG A 109 16.17 -7.43 -6.72
CA ARG A 109 17.14 -7.70 -5.65
C ARG A 109 18.56 -7.85 -6.18
N LEU A 110 19.22 -6.71 -6.35
CA LEU A 110 20.64 -6.67 -6.65
C LEU A 110 21.39 -6.19 -5.41
N VAL A 111 22.21 -7.05 -4.82
CA VAL A 111 23.05 -6.72 -3.67
C VAL A 111 24.47 -6.53 -4.19
N PHE A 112 25.23 -5.65 -3.56
CA PHE A 112 26.63 -5.51 -3.87
C PHE A 112 27.49 -5.61 -2.62
N ALA A 113 28.64 -6.24 -2.78
CA ALA A 113 29.73 -6.11 -1.84
C ALA A 113 30.78 -5.21 -2.50
N TRP A 114 31.45 -4.37 -1.73
CA TRP A 114 32.55 -3.57 -2.26
C TRP A 114 33.68 -3.52 -1.24
N GLY A 115 34.89 -3.48 -1.79
CA GLY A 115 36.11 -3.23 -1.05
C GLY A 115 36.86 -2.11 -1.77
N PRO A 116 37.05 -0.92 -1.16
CA PRO A 116 37.92 0.06 -1.78
C PRO A 116 39.35 -0.45 -1.76
N MET A 117 40.01 -0.47 -2.92
CA MET A 117 41.44 -0.70 -2.98
C MET A 117 42.14 0.64 -2.83
N VAL A 118 42.57 0.92 -1.61
CA VAL A 118 43.21 2.19 -1.28
C VAL A 118 44.72 2.04 -1.47
N THR A 119 45.29 2.80 -2.40
CA THR A 119 46.75 2.86 -2.55
C THR A 119 47.28 4.02 -1.71
N TYR A 120 48.06 3.68 -0.69
CA TYR A 120 48.78 4.66 0.11
C TYR A 120 50.04 5.09 -0.62
N TYR A 121 50.12 6.37 -0.96
CA TYR A 121 51.37 6.99 -1.36
C TYR A 121 51.92 7.73 -0.14
N PRO A 122 53.00 7.23 0.51
CA PRO A 122 53.67 8.05 1.50
C PRO A 122 54.08 9.35 0.82
N ALA A 123 53.77 10.50 1.42
CA ALA A 123 54.24 11.77 0.88
C ALA A 123 55.77 11.70 0.83
N GLU A 124 56.35 11.66 -0.37
CA GLU A 124 57.80 11.86 -0.57
C GLU A 124 58.10 13.33 -0.26
N GLY A 125 58.10 13.66 1.01
CA GLY A 125 58.34 15.00 1.53
C GLY A 125 58.73 14.92 3.01
N PRO A 126 59.66 15.76 3.48
CA PRO A 126 60.14 15.70 4.85
C PRO A 126 58.98 15.90 5.83
N PRO A 127 58.91 15.10 6.91
CA PRO A 127 57.80 15.10 7.87
C PRO A 127 57.56 16.44 8.57
N GLU A 128 58.52 17.38 8.50
CA GLU A 128 58.46 18.68 9.16
C GLU A 128 57.51 19.70 8.48
N GLN A 129 57.02 19.45 7.26
CA GLN A 129 56.06 20.34 6.58
C GLN A 129 54.59 20.00 6.81
N GLY A 130 54.25 19.26 7.86
CA GLY A 130 52.85 18.95 8.18
C GLY A 130 52.17 18.15 7.06
N GLY A 131 52.93 17.23 6.43
CA GLY A 131 52.46 16.33 5.38
C GLY A 131 51.41 15.37 5.92
N ALA A 132 50.17 15.84 6.05
CA ALA A 132 49.04 15.02 6.43
C ALA A 132 48.96 13.82 5.48
N ASP A 133 48.72 12.62 6.04
CA ASP A 133 48.48 11.38 5.31
C ASP A 133 47.53 11.64 4.12
N ARG A 134 48.11 11.75 2.92
CA ARG A 134 47.39 11.95 1.67
C ARG A 134 47.03 10.58 1.16
N ILE A 135 45.77 10.20 1.30
CA ILE A 135 45.32 8.90 0.85
C ILE A 135 44.69 9.08 -0.52
N PHE A 136 45.13 8.26 -1.47
CA PHE A 136 44.60 8.30 -2.82
C PHE A 136 43.80 7.03 -3.07
N VAL A 137 42.56 7.20 -3.50
CA VAL A 137 41.78 6.07 -4.01
C VAL A 137 42.17 5.90 -5.47
N SER A 138 42.96 4.87 -5.77
CA SER A 138 43.40 4.55 -7.13
C SER A 138 42.36 3.71 -7.86
N SER A 139 41.76 2.76 -7.14
CA SER A 139 40.75 1.88 -7.68
C SER A 139 39.73 1.45 -6.64
N MET A 140 38.60 0.97 -7.12
CA MET A 140 37.57 0.35 -6.30
C MET A 140 37.14 -0.95 -6.96
N GLU A 141 36.94 -2.01 -6.18
CA GLU A 141 36.36 -3.25 -6.67
C GLU A 141 34.92 -3.37 -6.14
N LEU A 142 33.98 -3.56 -7.07
CA LEU A 142 32.58 -3.79 -6.77
C LEU A 142 32.20 -5.18 -7.24
N ASP A 143 31.68 -5.96 -6.31
CA ASP A 143 31.08 -7.26 -6.56
C ASP A 143 29.57 -7.12 -6.61
N LEU A 144 29.02 -7.35 -7.79
CA LEU A 144 27.58 -7.28 -8.02
C LEU A 144 26.98 -8.68 -8.00
N HIS A 145 25.96 -8.86 -7.18
CA HIS A 145 25.22 -10.11 -7.02
C HIS A 145 23.74 -9.90 -7.36
N ASN A 146 23.20 -10.73 -8.25
CA ASN A 146 21.78 -10.70 -8.58
C ASN A 146 21.03 -11.80 -7.80
N PHE A 147 20.35 -11.40 -6.74
CA PHE A 147 19.47 -12.26 -5.94
C PHE A 147 18.02 -12.23 -6.39
N SER A 148 17.70 -11.54 -7.50
CA SER A 148 16.38 -11.62 -8.10
C SER A 148 16.19 -12.97 -8.80
N PRO A 149 14.96 -13.47 -8.91
CA PRO A 149 14.70 -14.74 -9.59
C PRO A 149 14.86 -14.68 -11.11
N ALA A 150 15.21 -13.52 -11.68
CA ALA A 150 15.31 -13.31 -13.11
C ALA A 150 16.57 -12.48 -13.48
N THR A 151 17.00 -12.57 -14.74
CA THR A 151 18.17 -11.82 -15.21
C THR A 151 17.90 -10.32 -15.21
N VAL A 152 18.86 -9.52 -14.74
CA VAL A 152 18.85 -8.06 -14.90
C VAL A 152 19.80 -7.63 -16.01
N THR A 153 19.46 -6.57 -16.72
CA THR A 153 20.21 -6.03 -17.87
C THR A 153 20.60 -4.57 -17.63
N ASP A 154 21.45 -4.03 -18.51
CA ASP A 154 21.82 -2.60 -18.54
C ASP A 154 22.33 -2.04 -17.20
N VAL A 155 23.06 -2.87 -16.45
CA VAL A 155 23.57 -2.50 -15.13
C VAL A 155 24.62 -1.39 -15.28
N THR A 156 24.40 -0.29 -14.61
CA THR A 156 25.28 0.88 -14.57
C THR A 156 25.58 1.19 -13.12
N ALA A 157 26.86 1.27 -12.79
CA ALA A 157 27.32 1.64 -11.45
C ALA A 157 27.91 3.03 -11.48
N ARG A 158 27.47 3.88 -10.56
CA ARG A 158 27.93 5.25 -10.41
C ARG A 158 28.43 5.45 -9.00
N VAL A 159 29.66 5.89 -8.86
CA VAL A 159 30.26 6.21 -7.57
C VAL A 159 30.11 7.72 -7.32
N VAL A 160 29.48 8.07 -6.20
CA VAL A 160 29.20 9.45 -5.78
C VAL A 160 29.95 9.75 -4.48
N PHE A 161 30.77 10.80 -4.52
CA PHE A 161 31.50 11.29 -3.34
C PHE A 161 30.65 12.31 -2.54
N PRO A 162 30.97 12.54 -1.25
CA PRO A 162 30.44 13.62 -0.44
C PRO A 162 30.53 14.95 -1.17
N GLY A 163 29.42 15.69 -1.20
CA GLY A 163 29.27 16.91 -2.00
C GLY A 163 28.55 16.71 -3.34
N GLY A 164 28.08 15.49 -3.63
CA GLY A 164 27.02 15.23 -4.62
C GLY A 164 27.44 15.34 -6.08
N LYS A 165 28.72 15.57 -6.38
CA LYS A 165 29.22 15.54 -7.75
C LYS A 165 29.52 14.08 -8.15
N PRO A 166 28.74 13.47 -9.05
CA PRO A 166 29.07 12.17 -9.60
C PRO A 166 30.38 12.30 -10.37
N MET A 167 31.34 11.42 -10.10
CA MET A 167 32.67 11.55 -10.70
C MET A 167 32.70 10.98 -12.12
N THR A 168 32.06 9.83 -12.33
CA THR A 168 32.04 9.14 -13.62
C THR A 168 30.91 8.10 -13.64
N ASP A 169 30.22 8.00 -14.76
CA ASP A 169 29.28 6.91 -15.04
C ASP A 169 30.04 5.72 -15.60
N TRP A 170 29.91 4.57 -14.96
CA TRP A 170 30.53 3.34 -15.42
C TRP A 170 29.44 2.36 -15.80
N HIS A 171 29.34 2.10 -17.10
CA HIS A 171 28.45 1.09 -17.61
C HIS A 171 29.07 -0.28 -17.34
N VAL A 172 28.45 -1.05 -16.44
CA VAL A 172 28.80 -2.46 -16.22
C VAL A 172 28.11 -3.24 -17.34
N TYR A 173 28.68 -3.17 -18.55
CA TYR A 173 28.05 -3.72 -19.74
C TYR A 173 27.75 -5.21 -19.56
N GLY A 174 26.47 -5.57 -19.50
CA GLY A 174 26.01 -6.94 -19.69
C GLY A 174 24.83 -7.32 -18.81
N THR A 175 24.56 -8.61 -18.82
CA THR A 175 23.48 -9.25 -18.07
C THR A 175 24.04 -9.83 -16.77
N LEU A 176 23.30 -9.70 -15.66
CA LEU A 176 23.57 -10.43 -14.43
C LEU A 176 22.47 -11.47 -14.26
N THR A 177 22.82 -12.73 -14.46
CA THR A 177 21.90 -13.85 -14.24
C THR A 177 21.68 -14.09 -12.74
N PRO A 178 20.52 -14.62 -12.33
CA PRO A 178 20.25 -14.97 -10.94
C PRO A 178 21.33 -15.88 -10.35
N ASP A 179 21.74 -15.63 -9.12
CA ASP A 179 22.57 -16.54 -8.31
C ASP A 179 21.74 -17.74 -7.79
N LEU A 180 20.76 -18.25 -8.56
CA LEU A 180 19.88 -19.36 -8.15
C LEU A 180 20.55 -20.73 -8.29
N GLU A 181 21.59 -20.86 -9.11
CA GLU A 181 22.40 -22.08 -9.23
C GLU A 181 23.66 -22.01 -8.36
N LEU A 182 23.49 -21.69 -7.08
CA LEU A 182 24.58 -21.77 -6.12
C LEU A 182 24.96 -23.23 -5.85
N VAL A 183 25.77 -23.79 -6.75
CA VAL A 183 26.82 -24.70 -6.31
C VAL A 183 27.66 -23.90 -5.30
N PRO A 184 27.74 -24.31 -4.02
CA PRO A 184 28.53 -23.62 -3.02
C PRO A 184 29.96 -23.39 -3.56
N GLY A 185 30.35 -22.12 -3.77
CA GLY A 185 31.66 -21.74 -4.30
C GLY A 185 31.71 -21.29 -5.77
N ARG A 186 30.60 -21.25 -6.51
CA ARG A 186 30.52 -20.62 -7.85
C ARG A 186 29.44 -19.54 -7.91
N TYR A 187 29.68 -18.43 -7.22
CA TYR A 187 28.92 -17.20 -7.48
C TYR A 187 29.39 -16.61 -8.81
N GLN A 188 28.50 -16.09 -9.65
CA GLN A 188 28.94 -15.22 -10.75
C GLN A 188 29.40 -13.88 -10.16
N ARG A 189 30.62 -13.88 -9.62
CA ARG A 189 31.27 -12.68 -9.14
C ARG A 189 31.69 -11.87 -10.36
N ARG A 190 30.91 -10.84 -10.69
CA ARG A 190 31.33 -9.85 -11.66
C ARG A 190 32.00 -8.70 -10.94
N GLY A 191 33.31 -8.88 -10.69
CA GLY A 191 34.16 -7.82 -10.16
C GLY A 191 34.31 -6.72 -11.19
N VAL A 192 33.83 -5.52 -10.86
CA VAL A 192 34.05 -4.32 -11.66
C VAL A 192 35.13 -3.51 -10.97
N ILE A 193 36.27 -3.34 -11.63
CA ILE A 193 37.36 -2.51 -11.15
C ILE A 193 37.16 -1.11 -11.74
N PHE A 194 36.90 -0.13 -10.87
CA PHE A 194 36.87 1.29 -11.23
C PHE A 194 38.28 1.83 -11.11
N ASN A 195 38.84 2.35 -12.20
CA ASN A 195 40.10 3.09 -12.16
C ASN A 195 39.78 4.58 -12.20
N PHE A 196 40.22 5.32 -11.18
CA PHE A 196 40.01 6.76 -11.14
C PHE A 196 41.07 7.46 -12.00
N PRO A 197 40.68 8.18 -13.08
CA PRO A 197 41.64 8.79 -14.01
C PRO A 197 42.49 9.88 -13.34
N GLU A 198 41.95 10.52 -12.30
CA GLU A 198 42.68 11.43 -11.42
C GLU A 198 42.68 10.84 -10.02
N HIS A 199 43.86 10.67 -9.42
CA HIS A 199 43.99 10.29 -8.03
C HIS A 199 43.30 11.34 -7.16
N LYS A 200 42.12 11.01 -6.60
CA LYS A 200 41.41 11.90 -5.69
C LYS A 200 42.09 11.87 -4.34
N LEU A 201 42.52 13.04 -3.88
CA LEU A 201 43.03 13.23 -2.54
C LEU A 201 41.89 13.07 -1.54
N VAL A 202 41.97 12.06 -0.69
CA VAL A 202 41.03 11.80 0.39
C VAL A 202 41.80 11.87 1.70
N THR A 203 41.27 12.59 2.70
CA THR A 203 41.86 12.58 4.04
C THR A 203 41.43 11.31 4.77
N ARG A 204 42.25 10.81 5.71
CA ARG A 204 41.92 9.64 6.55
C ARG A 204 40.52 9.72 7.18
N LYS A 205 40.17 10.89 7.70
CA LYS A 205 38.85 11.18 8.29
C LYS A 205 37.70 11.01 7.29
N VAL A 206 37.95 11.21 6.00
CA VAL A 206 36.94 10.99 4.96
C VAL A 206 36.76 9.50 4.71
N LEU A 207 37.81 8.67 4.64
CA LEU A 207 37.68 7.23 4.40
C LEU A 207 36.89 6.46 5.46
N GLU A 208 36.92 6.92 6.71
CA GLU A 208 36.29 6.22 7.84
C GLU A 208 34.75 6.33 7.89
N ALA A 209 34.10 7.14 7.04
CA ALA A 209 32.69 7.52 7.20
C ALA A 209 31.82 7.39 5.93
N ASN A 210 31.67 6.19 5.34
CA ASN A 210 30.76 5.96 4.20
C ASN A 210 30.95 7.01 3.08
N PHE A 211 32.20 7.26 2.73
CA PHE A 211 32.59 8.36 1.83
C PHE A 211 32.23 8.15 0.37
N LEU A 212 31.60 7.03 0.02
CA LEU A 212 31.18 6.73 -1.32
C LEU A 212 29.78 6.16 -1.23
N SER A 213 28.86 6.74 -1.98
CA SER A 213 27.61 6.09 -2.32
C SER A 213 27.74 5.47 -3.71
N VAL A 214 27.35 4.22 -3.83
CA VAL A 214 27.23 3.54 -5.11
C VAL A 214 25.77 3.60 -5.53
N VAL A 215 25.51 4.29 -6.63
CA VAL A 215 24.21 4.31 -7.28
C VAL A 215 24.23 3.27 -8.40
N LEU A 216 23.39 2.25 -8.26
CA LEU A 216 23.19 1.22 -9.27
C LEU A 216 21.91 1.53 -10.04
N ILE A 217 22.01 1.58 -11.36
CA ILE A 217 20.89 1.70 -12.27
C ILE A 217 20.85 0.42 -13.09
N PHE A 218 19.71 -0.26 -13.16
CA PHE A 218 19.59 -1.52 -13.89
C PHE A 218 18.17 -1.72 -14.39
N ARG A 219 18.01 -2.64 -15.34
CA ARG A 219 16.72 -2.99 -15.92
C ARG A 219 16.35 -4.42 -15.51
N ASP A 220 15.15 -4.61 -14.97
CA ASP A 220 14.66 -5.95 -14.62
C ASP A 220 14.23 -6.75 -15.85
N ALA A 221 13.87 -8.02 -15.64
CA ALA A 221 13.40 -8.91 -16.71
C ALA A 221 12.11 -8.43 -17.40
N ASN A 222 11.34 -7.53 -16.79
CA ASN A 222 10.14 -6.92 -17.37
C ASN A 222 10.46 -5.62 -18.12
N GLY A 223 11.74 -5.22 -18.21
CA GLY A 223 12.15 -3.98 -18.83
C GLY A 223 11.94 -2.74 -17.96
N ARG A 224 11.66 -2.86 -16.66
CA ARG A 224 11.53 -1.70 -15.76
C ARG A 224 12.90 -1.28 -15.26
N GLN A 225 13.17 0.02 -15.29
CA GLN A 225 14.42 0.59 -14.80
C GLN A 225 14.31 0.88 -13.29
N TRP A 226 15.34 0.46 -12.57
CA TRP A 226 15.46 0.58 -11.12
C TRP A 226 16.74 1.32 -10.77
N ARG A 227 16.69 2.04 -9.67
CA ARG A 227 17.82 2.73 -9.05
C ARG A 227 17.96 2.24 -7.61
N ARG A 228 19.16 1.88 -7.19
CA ARG A 228 19.51 1.53 -5.81
C ARG A 228 20.67 2.41 -5.37
N ILE A 229 20.62 2.92 -4.15
CA ILE A 229 21.73 3.66 -3.54
C ILE A 229 22.23 2.79 -2.39
N ASP A 230 23.47 2.35 -2.46
CA ASP A 230 24.06 1.53 -1.40
C ASP A 230 23.21 0.29 -1.05
N ASP A 231 23.06 0.01 0.24
CA ASP A 231 22.26 -1.11 0.73
C ASP A 231 20.76 -0.80 0.76
N GLU A 232 20.28 0.34 0.24
CA GLU A 232 18.86 0.70 0.25
C GLU A 232 18.01 -0.18 -0.67
N ASP A 233 16.68 -0.13 -0.50
CA ASP A 233 15.76 -0.80 -1.41
C ASP A 233 15.81 -0.17 -2.82
N PRO A 234 15.71 -0.98 -3.89
CA PRO A 234 15.60 -0.46 -5.24
C PRO A 234 14.31 0.36 -5.40
N VAL A 235 14.43 1.55 -5.97
CA VAL A 235 13.32 2.44 -6.31
C VAL A 235 13.20 2.56 -7.84
N PRO A 236 11.99 2.67 -8.41
CA PRO A 236 11.82 2.90 -9.84
C PRO A 236 12.56 4.16 -10.32
N ASP A 237 13.35 4.05 -11.39
CA ASP A 237 14.14 5.18 -11.95
C ASP A 237 13.35 6.01 -12.97
N ASN A 238 12.07 6.23 -12.69
CA ASN A 238 11.19 7.14 -13.43
C ASN A 238 11.07 8.50 -12.73
N GLU A 239 11.56 8.62 -11.49
CA GLU A 239 11.74 9.89 -10.80
C GLU A 239 13.11 10.49 -11.15
N MET A 240 13.12 11.26 -12.23
CA MET A 240 14.26 12.00 -12.77
C MET A 240 14.69 13.18 -11.86
N THR A 241 14.79 12.97 -10.56
CA THR A 241 15.32 13.97 -9.61
C THR A 241 16.62 13.46 -8.98
N TRP A 242 17.71 13.65 -9.72
CA TRP A 242 19.09 13.53 -9.20
C TRP A 242 19.37 14.47 -8.02
N SER A 243 18.49 15.43 -7.75
CA SER A 243 18.56 16.34 -6.59
C SER A 243 18.38 15.64 -5.24
N ARG A 244 17.97 14.37 -5.20
CA ARG A 244 17.75 13.60 -3.97
C ARG A 244 18.83 12.56 -3.66
N VAL A 245 19.97 12.53 -4.34
CA VAL A 245 21.11 11.80 -3.77
C VAL A 245 21.43 12.54 -2.46
N PRO A 246 21.23 11.93 -1.28
CA PRO A 246 21.52 12.60 -0.03
C PRO A 246 22.96 13.07 -0.14
N SER A 247 23.20 14.37 0.03
CA SER A 247 24.54 14.94 -0.09
C SER A 247 25.39 14.48 1.08
N ALA A 248 25.77 13.19 1.11
CA ALA A 248 26.43 12.47 2.21
C ALA A 248 26.26 13.21 3.54
N THR A 249 25.00 13.49 3.91
CA THR A 249 24.73 14.43 5.00
C THR A 249 24.81 13.58 6.22
N LEU A 250 26.03 13.40 6.72
CA LEU A 250 26.36 12.72 7.97
C LEU A 250 25.42 11.53 8.18
N LEU A 251 25.51 10.52 7.31
CA LEU A 251 25.09 9.19 7.72
C LEU A 251 25.88 8.96 9.00
N GLU A 252 25.18 8.95 10.15
CA GLU A 252 25.80 8.56 11.41
C GLU A 252 26.65 7.33 11.11
N PRO A 253 27.87 7.22 11.66
CA PRO A 253 28.70 6.06 11.47
C PRO A 253 27.94 4.85 12.00
N ARG A 254 27.13 4.23 11.14
CA ARG A 254 26.63 2.88 11.29
C ARG A 254 27.88 2.05 11.17
N LEU A 255 28.56 1.88 12.30
CA LEU A 255 29.53 0.83 12.53
C LEU A 255 28.86 -0.44 12.03
N ARG A 256 29.19 -0.83 10.79
CA ARG A 256 29.02 -2.19 10.35
C ARG A 256 29.81 -3.00 11.39
N GLN A 257 29.09 -3.71 12.26
CA GLN A 257 29.60 -4.98 12.77
C GLN A 257 29.76 -5.87 11.53
N ASN A 258 30.84 -5.65 10.79
CA ASN A 258 31.35 -6.67 9.89
C ASN A 258 31.67 -7.85 10.79
N GLY A 259 30.83 -8.89 10.71
CA GLY A 259 31.18 -10.23 11.16
C GLY A 259 32.40 -10.68 10.37
N THR A 260 33.59 -10.32 10.88
CA THR A 260 34.82 -11.03 10.57
C THR A 260 34.68 -12.44 11.12
N HIS A 261 34.82 -13.41 10.23
CA HIS A 261 34.79 -14.85 10.50
C HIS A 261 33.43 -15.42 10.93
N ALA A 262 32.81 -16.16 10.00
CA ALA A 262 31.94 -17.27 10.36
C ALA A 262 32.76 -18.27 11.19
N GLU A 263 32.72 -18.15 12.51
CA GLU A 263 32.96 -19.27 13.39
C GLU A 263 31.88 -20.32 13.06
N ARG A 264 32.34 -21.51 12.68
CA ARG A 264 31.49 -22.70 12.63
C ARG A 264 30.78 -22.84 13.97
N PRO A 265 29.45 -22.93 14.03
CA PRO A 265 28.80 -23.43 15.22
C PRO A 265 29.20 -24.90 15.39
N SER A 266 29.97 -25.16 16.45
CA SER A 266 30.16 -26.48 17.02
C SER A 266 28.81 -26.94 17.56
N THR A 267 28.06 -27.69 16.75
CA THR A 267 26.87 -28.43 17.18
C THR A 267 27.25 -29.43 18.25
N ASN A 268 26.83 -29.16 19.49
CA ASN A 268 26.64 -30.13 20.56
C ASN A 268 25.51 -29.60 21.46
N GLU A 269 24.30 -29.55 20.93
CA GLU A 269 23.09 -29.62 21.75
C GLU A 269 22.29 -30.85 21.28
N PRO A 270 21.82 -31.70 22.22
CA PRO A 270 21.03 -32.87 21.89
C PRO A 270 19.66 -32.45 21.37
N LEU A 271 19.25 -33.07 20.26
CA LEU A 271 17.92 -32.93 19.67
C LEU A 271 16.91 -33.55 20.64
N ASP A 272 15.94 -32.77 21.11
CA ASP A 272 14.76 -33.29 21.81
C ASP A 272 13.88 -34.08 20.82
N ASP A 273 13.89 -35.41 20.98
CA ASP A 273 13.01 -36.37 20.32
C ASP A 273 11.60 -36.28 20.90
N GLU A 274 10.81 -35.28 20.51
CA GLU A 274 9.36 -35.33 20.75
C GLU A 274 8.60 -34.42 19.78
N LEU A 275 8.21 -34.97 18.62
CA LEU A 275 6.99 -34.66 17.84
C LEU A 275 7.11 -35.21 16.40
N LEU A 276 7.24 -36.53 16.25
CA LEU A 276 6.85 -37.22 15.02
C LEU A 276 5.36 -37.56 15.11
N SER A 277 4.51 -36.67 14.58
CA SER A 277 3.11 -36.99 14.27
C SER A 277 2.97 -37.00 12.75
N ASP A 278 2.79 -38.21 12.22
CA ASP A 278 2.28 -38.63 10.90
C ASP A 278 2.53 -37.76 9.64
N PRO A 279 3.25 -38.28 8.62
CA PRO A 279 3.24 -37.70 7.29
C PRO A 279 1.93 -38.03 6.53
N PRO A 280 1.43 -37.13 5.65
CA PRO A 280 0.26 -37.38 4.82
C PRO A 280 0.52 -38.42 3.72
N PRO A 281 -0.52 -39.13 3.24
CA PRO A 281 -0.37 -40.23 2.28
C PRO A 281 -0.14 -39.69 0.87
N TRP A 282 1.12 -39.71 0.41
CA TRP A 282 1.43 -39.58 -1.01
C TRP A 282 1.52 -40.96 -1.65
N GLY A 283 0.75 -41.13 -2.74
CA GLY A 283 0.55 -42.40 -3.44
C GLY A 283 1.83 -42.99 -4.03
N GLU A 284 1.79 -44.32 -4.16
CA GLU A 284 2.87 -45.17 -4.61
C GLU A 284 3.40 -44.83 -6.01
N PRO A 285 4.72 -44.93 -6.25
CA PRO A 285 5.29 -44.86 -7.59
C PRO A 285 5.02 -46.15 -8.37
N ARG A 286 4.56 -46.02 -9.62
CA ARG A 286 4.44 -47.15 -10.57
C ARG A 286 5.84 -47.59 -11.05
N PRO A 287 6.07 -48.89 -11.25
CA PRO A 287 7.33 -49.37 -11.82
C PRO A 287 7.39 -49.09 -13.33
N PHE A 288 8.53 -48.55 -13.77
CA PHE A 288 8.92 -48.55 -15.18
C PHE A 288 9.20 -49.99 -15.61
N LEU A 289 8.53 -50.43 -16.68
CA LEU A 289 8.92 -51.63 -17.43
C LEU A 289 9.99 -51.24 -18.45
N SER A 290 10.98 -52.12 -18.55
CA SER A 290 12.07 -52.21 -19.54
C SER A 290 11.60 -52.22 -20.99
#